data_AF-N6XRE2-F1
#
_entry.id   AF-N6XRE2-F1
#
_cell.length_a   1.000
_cell.length_b   1.000
_cell.length_c   1.000
_cell.angle_alpha   90.00
_cell.angle_beta   90.00
_cell.angle_gamma   90.00
#
_symmetry.space_group_name_H-M   'P 1'
#
loop_
_entity.id
_entity.type
_entity.pdbx_description
1 polymer ?
#
loop_
_entity_poly.entity_id
_entity_poly.type
_entity_poly.pdbx_seq_one_letter_code
_entity_poly.pdbx_strand_id
1 'polypeptide(L)'
;RCAGVCARRETPEEHDARLAGALAGVGVKPWPWAGPVAVEEVRAHGPHRLQVFDRWCHLGSAQDEAGALALAAAPRAFDADVWRILARWLAVPAHLAQLRVLAAQAGEGERGG
;
A
#
# COMPACT_ATOMS: atom_id res chain seq x y z
N ARG A 1 18.68 -12.93 0.00
CA ARG A 1 19.94 -13.57 -0.46
C ARG A 1 19.55 -14.65 -1.47
N CYS A 2 19.94 -14.50 -2.74
CA CYS A 2 19.42 -15.36 -3.81
C CYS A 2 20.07 -16.74 -3.78
N ALA A 3 19.25 -17.80 -3.77
CA ALA A 3 19.66 -19.20 -3.70
C ALA A 3 19.97 -19.81 -5.09
N GLY A 4 20.72 -19.09 -5.95
CA GLY A 4 21.35 -19.73 -7.12
C GLY A 4 20.91 -19.30 -8.53
N VAL A 5 20.11 -18.24 -8.71
CA VAL A 5 19.80 -17.73 -10.07
C VAL A 5 21.06 -17.21 -10.78
N CYS A 6 21.99 -16.57 -10.06
CA CYS A 6 23.24 -16.07 -10.63
C CYS A 6 24.24 -17.19 -11.03
N ALA A 7 23.96 -18.46 -10.71
CA ALA A 7 24.88 -19.59 -10.91
C ALA A 7 24.41 -20.62 -11.96
N ARG A 8 23.32 -20.36 -12.72
CA ARG A 8 22.72 -21.27 -13.72
C ARG A 8 22.41 -22.69 -13.19
N ARG A 9 21.88 -22.80 -11.97
CA ARG A 9 21.57 -24.10 -11.33
C ARG A 9 20.10 -24.53 -11.43
N GLU A 10 19.29 -23.75 -12.13
CA GLU A 10 17.84 -23.91 -12.22
C GLU A 10 17.41 -23.34 -13.57
N THR A 11 16.47 -24.00 -14.25
CA THR A 11 15.90 -23.46 -15.48
C THR A 11 14.93 -22.31 -15.16
N PRO A 12 14.63 -21.42 -16.13
CA PRO A 12 13.63 -20.36 -15.94
C PRO A 12 12.29 -20.92 -15.47
N GLU A 13 11.86 -22.09 -15.98
CA GLU A 13 10.59 -22.72 -15.62
C GLU A 13 10.58 -23.23 -14.17
N GLU A 14 11.70 -23.78 -13.69
CA GLU A 14 11.85 -24.20 -12.30
C GLU A 14 11.87 -23.00 -11.33
N HIS A 15 12.53 -21.91 -11.75
CA HIS A 15 12.51 -20.64 -11.02
C HIS A 15 11.10 -20.07 -10.93
N ASP A 16 10.38 -20.04 -12.05
CA ASP A 16 9.01 -19.53 -12.15
C ASP A 16 8.04 -20.38 -11.34
N ALA A 17 8.17 -21.72 -11.36
CA ALA A 17 7.36 -22.62 -10.55
C ALA A 17 7.62 -22.44 -9.04
N ARG A 18 8.87 -22.27 -8.63
CA ARG A 18 9.20 -21.97 -7.23
C ARG A 18 8.71 -20.59 -6.81
N LEU A 19 8.85 -19.58 -7.68
CA LEU A 19 8.35 -18.24 -7.43
C LEU A 19 6.82 -18.26 -7.31
N ALA A 20 6.12 -18.92 -8.22
CA ALA A 20 4.67 -19.10 -8.17
C ALA A 20 4.23 -19.86 -6.91
N GLY A 21 4.95 -20.91 -6.51
CA GLY A 21 4.69 -21.65 -5.27
C GLY A 21 4.91 -20.81 -4.00
N ALA A 22 5.94 -19.96 -3.99
CA ALA A 22 6.18 -19.02 -2.89
C ALA A 22 5.13 -17.90 -2.84
N LEU A 23 4.61 -17.47 -3.99
CA LEU A 23 3.58 -16.44 -4.10
C LEU A 23 2.17 -16.98 -3.80
N ALA A 24 1.91 -18.28 -4.02
CA ALA A 24 0.60 -18.91 -3.81
C ALA A 24 0.09 -18.87 -2.35
N GLY A 25 0.99 -18.79 -1.37
CA GLY A 25 0.65 -18.64 0.06
C GLY A 25 0.64 -17.19 0.57
N VAL A 26 1.03 -16.24 -0.28
CA VAL A 26 1.28 -14.83 0.08
C VAL A 26 0.26 -13.94 -0.65
N GLY A 27 -1.01 -14.31 -0.55
CA GLY A 27 -2.08 -13.50 -1.13
C GLY A 27 -2.17 -12.14 -0.43
N VAL A 28 -1.98 -11.06 -1.18
CA VAL A 28 -2.29 -9.71 -0.70
C VAL A 28 -3.77 -9.69 -0.28
N LYS A 29 -4.04 -9.41 1.00
CA LYS A 29 -5.41 -9.29 1.50
C LYS A 29 -6.15 -8.22 0.69
N PRO A 30 -7.46 -8.35 0.46
CA PRO A 30 -8.22 -7.28 -0.16
C PRO A 30 -8.10 -6.00 0.65
N TRP A 31 -8.06 -4.86 -0.04
CA TRP A 31 -8.09 -3.55 0.61
C TRP A 31 -9.43 -3.39 1.36
N PRO A 32 -9.43 -3.19 2.68
CA PRO A 32 -10.66 -3.29 3.48
C PRO A 32 -11.51 -2.02 3.49
N TRP A 33 -11.05 -0.93 2.87
CA TRP A 33 -11.75 0.35 2.85
C TRP A 33 -12.32 0.67 1.47
N ALA A 34 -13.40 1.45 1.44
CA ALA A 34 -14.05 1.86 0.19
C ALA A 34 -13.23 2.86 -0.64
N GLY A 35 -12.13 3.39 -0.10
CA GLY A 35 -11.28 4.35 -0.79
C GLY A 35 -9.94 4.57 -0.07
N PRO A 36 -9.22 5.64 -0.45
CA PRO A 36 -7.96 6.02 0.16
C PRO A 36 -8.11 6.30 1.66
N VAL A 37 -7.05 6.03 2.42
CA VAL A 37 -6.99 6.27 3.86
C VAL A 37 -5.80 7.14 4.19
N ALA A 38 -5.98 8.02 5.18
CA ALA A 38 -4.89 8.76 5.81
C ALA A 38 -4.61 8.14 7.18
N VAL A 39 -3.34 7.85 7.46
CA VAL A 39 -2.84 7.48 8.78
C VAL A 39 -2.19 8.71 9.40
N GLU A 40 -2.68 9.08 10.58
CA GLU A 40 -2.12 10.18 11.36
C GLU A 40 -0.80 9.77 12.00
N GLU A 41 0.27 10.46 11.63
CA GLU A 41 1.60 10.26 12.19
C GLU A 41 1.85 11.31 13.28
N VAL A 42 1.54 10.94 14.53
CA VAL A 42 1.79 11.79 15.70
C VAL A 42 3.19 11.54 16.23
N ARG A 43 4.06 12.56 16.19
CA ARG A 43 5.40 12.53 16.78
C ARG A 43 5.44 13.41 18.02
N ALA A 44 6.10 12.95 19.08
CA ALA A 44 6.24 13.70 20.34
C ALA A 44 6.86 15.09 20.13
N HIS A 45 7.81 15.19 19.20
CA HIS A 45 8.41 16.44 18.75
C HIS A 45 8.51 16.40 17.23
N GLY A 46 7.59 17.06 16.53
CA GLY A 46 7.59 17.14 15.07
C GLY A 46 6.25 17.64 14.52
N PRO A 47 6.23 18.07 13.24
CA PRO A 47 4.99 18.45 12.60
C PRO A 47 4.08 17.23 12.42
N HIS A 48 2.79 17.43 12.70
CA HIS A 48 1.75 16.47 12.35
C HIS A 48 1.79 16.17 10.84
N ARG A 49 1.68 14.89 10.48
CA ARG A 49 1.64 14.43 9.10
C ARG A 49 0.56 13.38 8.89
N LEU A 50 -0.02 13.41 7.70
CA LEU A 50 -0.97 12.42 7.20
C LEU A 50 -0.27 11.57 6.14
N GLN A 51 -0.11 10.28 6.41
CA GLN A 51 0.43 9.31 5.45
C GLN A 51 -0.73 8.73 4.66
N VAL A 52 -0.75 8.95 3.35
CA VAL A 52 -1.89 8.55 2.49
C VAL A 52 -1.61 7.22 1.82
N PHE A 53 -2.59 6.31 1.89
CA PHE A 53 -2.53 5.00 1.28
C PHE A 53 -3.82 4.68 0.52
N ASP A 54 -3.70 3.95 -0.60
CA ASP A 54 -4.84 3.36 -1.31
C ASP A 54 -4.43 2.05 -1.95
N ARG A 55 -5.27 1.00 -1.84
CA ARG A 55 -5.01 -0.32 -2.44
C ARG A 55 -3.59 -0.83 -2.19
N TRP A 56 -3.13 -0.68 -0.93
CA TRP A 56 -1.77 -1.03 -0.47
C TRP A 56 -0.62 -0.23 -1.09
N CYS A 57 -0.90 0.87 -1.77
CA CYS A 57 0.09 1.80 -2.32
C CYS A 57 0.25 2.98 -1.35
N HIS A 58 1.47 3.43 -1.09
CA HIS A 58 1.73 4.71 -0.43
C HIS A 58 1.66 5.83 -1.46
N LEU A 59 0.78 6.81 -1.23
CA LEU A 59 0.57 7.93 -2.16
C LEU A 59 1.38 9.17 -1.76
N GLY A 60 1.87 9.23 -0.52
CA GLY A 60 2.73 10.30 -0.02
C GLY A 60 2.36 10.77 1.39
N SER A 61 2.96 11.89 1.79
CA SER A 61 2.70 12.54 3.07
C SER A 61 2.15 13.96 2.88
N ALA A 62 1.08 14.31 3.59
CA ALA A 62 0.50 15.64 3.62
C ALA A 62 0.57 16.27 5.02
N GLN A 63 0.51 17.60 5.10
CA GLN A 63 0.43 18.33 6.38
C GLN A 63 -1.01 18.52 6.84
N ASP A 64 -1.94 18.52 5.89
CA ASP A 64 -3.36 18.77 6.10
C ASP A 64 -4.24 17.88 5.20
N GLU A 65 -5.54 17.99 5.39
CA GLU A 65 -6.53 17.21 4.65
C GLU A 65 -6.59 17.56 3.17
N ALA A 66 -6.38 18.83 2.81
CA ALA A 66 -6.39 19.26 1.41
C ALA A 66 -5.24 18.59 0.63
N GLY A 67 -4.04 18.56 1.20
CA GLY A 67 -2.92 17.82 0.64
C GLY A 67 -3.17 16.32 0.59
N ALA A 68 -3.82 15.75 1.61
CA ALA A 68 -4.15 14.32 1.62
C ALA A 68 -5.14 13.94 0.50
N LEU A 69 -6.14 14.79 0.25
CA LEU A 69 -7.08 14.63 -0.85
C LEU A 69 -6.41 14.80 -2.22
N ALA A 70 -5.46 15.72 -2.36
CA ALA A 70 -4.68 15.85 -3.60
C ALA A 70 -3.85 14.59 -3.89
N LEU A 71 -3.21 14.01 -2.86
CA LEU A 71 -2.47 12.75 -2.99
C LEU A 71 -3.40 11.57 -3.29
N ALA A 72 -4.64 11.57 -2.80
CA ALA A 72 -5.63 10.52 -3.08
C ALA A 72 -5.94 10.35 -4.57
N ALA A 73 -5.73 11.40 -5.37
CA ALA A 73 -5.89 11.40 -6.83
C ALA A 73 -4.62 10.97 -7.59
N ALA A 74 -3.48 10.77 -6.90
CA ALA A 74 -2.24 10.35 -7.55
C ALA A 74 -2.33 8.92 -8.14
N PRO A 75 -1.55 8.60 -9.18
CA PRO A 75 -1.44 7.23 -9.70
C PRO A 75 -0.99 6.24 -8.62
N ARG A 76 -1.49 5.01 -8.70
CA ARG A 76 -1.20 3.94 -7.74
C ARG A 76 -0.08 3.08 -8.30
N ALA A 77 0.99 2.93 -7.54
CA ALA A 77 2.06 1.98 -7.81
C ALA A 77 2.14 1.02 -6.63
N PHE A 78 1.82 -0.26 -6.87
CA PHE A 78 1.86 -1.27 -5.82
C PHE A 78 3.29 -1.47 -5.32
N ASP A 79 3.43 -1.53 -4.01
CA ASP A 79 4.69 -1.79 -3.32
C ASP A 79 4.47 -2.91 -2.29
N ALA A 80 5.14 -4.04 -2.50
CA ALA A 80 5.00 -5.22 -1.66
C ALA A 80 5.52 -5.00 -0.23
N ASP A 81 6.54 -4.15 -0.05
CA ASP A 81 7.04 -3.81 1.27
C ASP A 81 6.07 -2.88 2.01
N VAL A 82 5.48 -1.91 1.31
CA VAL A 82 4.40 -1.07 1.87
C VAL A 82 3.23 -1.93 2.32
N TRP A 83 2.74 -2.84 1.46
CA TRP A 83 1.69 -3.80 1.85
C TRP A 83 2.06 -4.56 3.12
N ARG A 84 3.27 -5.15 3.17
CA ARG A 84 3.68 -6.01 4.27
C ARG A 84 3.87 -5.24 5.58
N ILE A 85 4.37 -4.01 5.51
CA ILE A 85 4.49 -3.10 6.66
C ILE A 85 3.09 -2.70 7.14
N LEU A 86 2.25 -2.20 6.24
CA LEU A 86 0.93 -1.69 6.57
C LEU A 86 0.01 -2.80 7.08
N ALA A 87 -0.02 -3.96 6.44
CA ALA A 87 -0.81 -5.11 6.87
C ALA A 87 -0.42 -5.62 8.27
N ARG A 88 0.88 -5.61 8.61
CA ARG A 88 1.35 -5.95 9.96
C ARG A 88 0.97 -4.88 10.98
N TRP A 89 1.08 -3.60 10.60
CA TRP A 89 0.71 -2.49 11.47
C TRP A 89 -0.79 -2.49 11.79
N LEU A 90 -1.64 -2.75 10.79
CA LEU A 90 -3.10 -2.83 10.92
C LEU A 90 -3.60 -4.03 11.73
N ALA A 91 -2.78 -5.06 11.91
CA ALA A 91 -3.13 -6.21 12.73
C ALA A 91 -3.22 -5.87 14.23
N VAL A 92 -2.75 -4.69 14.65
CA VAL A 92 -2.85 -4.18 16.02
C VAL A 92 -4.08 -3.26 16.12
N PRO A 93 -5.15 -3.64 16.84
CA PRO A 93 -6.41 -2.87 16.85
C PRO A 93 -6.27 -1.41 17.31
N ALA A 94 -5.37 -1.13 18.25
CA ALA A 94 -5.13 0.22 18.77
C ALA A 94 -4.66 1.21 17.69
N HIS A 95 -4.02 0.72 16.63
CA HIS A 95 -3.54 1.55 15.53
C HIS A 95 -4.67 2.08 14.64
N LEU A 96 -5.83 1.40 14.62
CA LEU A 96 -6.97 1.81 13.79
C LEU A 96 -7.54 3.18 14.21
N ALA A 97 -7.31 3.61 15.45
CA ALA A 97 -7.70 4.94 15.93
C ALA A 97 -6.97 6.08 15.19
N GLN A 98 -5.81 5.80 14.58
CA GLN A 98 -5.03 6.77 13.80
C GLN A 98 -5.45 6.82 12.32
N LEU A 99 -6.40 5.98 11.91
CA LEU A 99 -6.77 5.82 10.51
C LEU A 99 -8.09 6.53 10.21
N ARG A 100 -8.07 7.32 9.13
CA ARG A 100 -9.25 8.00 8.60
C ARG A 100 -9.43 7.66 7.13
N VAL A 101 -10.64 7.20 6.76
CA VAL A 101 -11.01 7.04 5.35
C VAL A 101 -11.19 8.43 4.76
N LEU A 102 -10.47 8.72 3.68
CA LEU A 102 -10.65 9.94 2.92
C LEU A 102 -11.89 9.75 2.05
N ALA A 103 -12.85 10.67 2.16
CA ALA A 103 -13.99 10.67 1.25
C ALA A 103 -13.45 10.80 -0.18
N ALA A 104 -13.64 9.77 -0.99
CA ALA A 104 -13.33 9.86 -2.41
C ALA A 104 -14.16 11.01 -2.97
N GLN A 105 -13.52 12.06 -3.44
CA GLN A 105 -14.15 12.96 -4.39
C GLN A 105 -14.47 12.06 -5.58
N ALA A 106 -15.76 11.83 -5.84
CA ALA A 106 -16.19 11.11 -7.03
C ALA A 106 -15.62 11.87 -8.23
N GLY A 107 -14.50 11.40 -8.76
CA GLY A 107 -13.99 11.85 -10.03
C GLY A 107 -14.96 11.35 -11.07
N GLU A 108 -15.95 12.16 -11.42
CA GLU A 108 -16.59 12.09 -12.73
C GLU A 108 -15.48 12.08 -13.79
N GLY A 109 -15.31 10.93 -14.43
CA GLY A 109 -14.28 10.71 -15.42
C GLY A 109 -14.53 9.46 -16.26
N GLU A 110 -15.80 9.04 -16.38
CA GLU A 110 -16.25 8.17 -17.46
C GLU A 110 -16.42 9.02 -18.72
N ARG A 111 -15.54 8.80 -19.69
CA ARG A 111 -15.74 8.96 -21.15
C ARG A 111 -14.46 8.38 -21.78
N GLY A 112 -14.42 7.18 -22.34
CA GLY A 112 -15.47 6.47 -23.06
C GLY A 112 -15.63 7.10 -24.45
N GLY A 113 -14.98 6.51 -25.45
CA GLY A 113 -15.00 6.93 -26.86
C GLY A 113 -13.77 6.48 -27.61
#